data_AF-A0A8T0IZL9-F1
#
_entry.id   AF-A0A8T0IZL9-F1
#
_cell.length_a   1.000
_cell.length_b   1.000
_cell.length_c   1.000
_cell.angle_alpha   90.00
_cell.angle_beta   90.00
_cell.angle_gamma   90.00
#
_symmetry.space_group_name_H-M   'P 1'
#
loop_
_entity.id
_entity.type
_entity.pdbx_description
1 polymer ?
#
loop_
_entity_poly.entity_id
_entity_poly.type
_entity_poly.pdbx_seq_one_letter_code
_entity_poly.pdbx_strand_id
1 'polypeptide(L)'
;MQQKCICYDVQPTWVAGDVKVEFFERKFQRQLSLFYTWFNTIFVDSNQFALASKDKLDRPSSNLDTSFQVFLSCSTYSSMYLQCAS
;
A
#
# COMPACT_ATOMS: atom_id res chain seq x y z
N MET A 1 9.38 18.64 10.90
CA MET A 1 9.62 17.96 9.62
C MET A 1 8.26 17.78 8.95
N GLN A 2 8.08 18.21 7.71
CA GLN A 2 6.82 18.01 6.98
C GLN A 2 6.78 16.57 6.46
N GLN A 3 5.82 15.77 6.93
CA GLN A 3 5.55 14.45 6.35
C GLN A 3 5.05 14.64 4.92
N LYS A 4 5.75 14.08 3.94
CA LYS A 4 5.24 14.05 2.57
C LYS A 4 4.29 12.87 2.46
N CYS A 5 3.03 13.18 2.19
CA CYS A 5 1.99 12.22 1.90
C CYS A 5 1.80 12.14 0.37
N ILE A 6 1.92 10.94 -0.21
CA ILE A 6 1.49 10.70 -1.59
C ILE A 6 0.21 9.87 -1.54
N CYS A 7 -0.88 10.46 -2.02
CA CYS A 7 -2.17 9.79 -2.18
C CYS A 7 -2.34 9.33 -3.63
N TYR A 8 -2.50 8.03 -3.86
CA TYR A 8 -2.93 7.52 -5.16
C TYR A 8 -4.43 7.24 -5.11
N ASP A 9 -5.18 7.97 -5.93
CA ASP A 9 -6.59 7.69 -6.21
C ASP A 9 -6.63 6.54 -7.23
N VAL A 10 -6.91 5.33 -6.76
CA VAL A 10 -7.05 4.16 -7.64
C VAL A 10 -8.52 3.89 -7.89
N GLN A 11 -8.83 3.48 -9.12
CA GLN A 11 -10.20 3.14 -9.44
C GLN A 11 -10.72 2.02 -8.52
N PRO A 12 -11.95 2.18 -8.02
CA PRO A 12 -12.73 1.11 -7.42
C PRO A 12 -12.47 -0.29 -7.99
N THR A 13 -11.97 -1.21 -7.17
CA THR A 13 -11.78 -2.61 -7.59
C THR A 13 -12.35 -3.56 -6.54
N TRP A 14 -13.18 -4.50 -7.00
CA TRP A 14 -13.73 -5.56 -6.15
C TRP A 14 -12.65 -6.61 -5.88
N VAL A 15 -12.39 -6.88 -4.60
CA VAL A 15 -11.42 -7.88 -4.13
C VAL A 15 -12.04 -8.72 -3.02
N ALA A 16 -11.66 -9.99 -2.91
CA ALA A 16 -12.16 -10.91 -1.89
C ALA A 16 -11.10 -11.97 -1.54
N GLY A 17 -11.06 -12.39 -0.27
CA GLY A 17 -10.13 -13.40 0.24
C GLY A 17 -8.74 -12.84 0.53
N ASP A 18 -7.70 -13.62 0.24
CA ASP A 18 -6.31 -13.20 0.41
C ASP A 18 -5.87 -12.33 -0.77
N VAL A 19 -5.57 -11.06 -0.48
CA VAL A 19 -5.17 -10.05 -1.46
C VAL A 19 -3.70 -9.72 -1.28
N LYS A 20 -2.94 -9.82 -2.37
CA LYS A 20 -1.58 -9.31 -2.47
C LYS A 20 -1.60 -7.93 -3.13
N VAL A 21 -0.93 -6.97 -2.51
CA VAL A 21 -0.66 -5.66 -3.12
C VAL A 21 0.85 -5.50 -3.30
N GLU A 22 1.27 -5.18 -4.52
CA GLU A 22 2.68 -5.04 -4.87
C GLU A 22 2.94 -3.69 -5.53
N PHE A 23 4.01 -3.03 -5.08
CA PHE A 23 4.41 -1.72 -5.55
C PHE A 23 5.67 -1.85 -6.39
N PHE A 24 5.64 -1.23 -7.56
CA PHE A 24 6.76 -1.21 -8.49
C PHE A 24 7.19 0.22 -8.78
N GLU A 25 8.50 0.42 -8.81
CA GLU A 25 9.09 1.61 -9.42
C GLU A 25 9.27 1.34 -10.91
N ARG A 26 8.59 2.14 -11.75
CA ARG A 26 8.74 2.05 -13.20
C ARG A 26 9.90 2.96 -13.64
N LYS A 27 11.05 2.36 -13.93
CA LYS A 27 12.17 3.02 -14.59
C LYS A 27 12.12 2.72 -16.09
N PHE A 28 12.74 3.56 -16.92
CA PHE A 28 12.76 3.37 -18.38
C PHE A 28 13.16 1.92 -18.72
N GLN A 29 12.23 1.17 -19.33
CA GLN A 29 12.34 -0.26 -19.69
C GLN A 29 12.53 -1.29 -18.55
N ARG A 30 12.44 -0.90 -17.27
CA ARG A 30 12.56 -1.85 -16.14
C ARG A 30 11.50 -1.60 -15.07
N GLN A 31 10.93 -2.67 -14.54
CA GLN A 31 10.11 -2.64 -13.33
C GLN A 31 10.95 -3.17 -12.17
N LEU A 32 11.13 -2.34 -11.13
CA LEU A 32 11.79 -2.74 -9.89
C LEU A 32 10.71 -2.91 -8.82
N SER A 33 10.55 -4.12 -8.28
CA SER A 33 9.68 -4.34 -7.12
C SER A 33 10.22 -3.55 -5.92
N LEU A 34 9.39 -2.72 -5.32
CA LEU A 34 9.73 -1.93 -4.14
C LEU A 34 9.42 -2.72 -2.87
N PHE A 35 8.22 -3.28 -2.78
CA PHE A 35 7.74 -4.11 -1.68
C PHE A 35 6.39 -4.71 -2.06
N TYR A 36 5.96 -5.72 -1.30
CA TYR A 36 4.57 -6.18 -1.32
C TYR A 36 4.08 -6.47 0.08
N THR A 37 2.78 -6.74 0.20
CA THR A 37 2.17 -7.23 1.43
C THR A 37 0.87 -7.95 1.11
N TRP A 38 0.43 -8.77 2.06
CA TRP A 38 -0.78 -9.57 1.99
C TRP A 38 -1.75 -9.13 3.09
N PHE A 39 -3.03 -9.10 2.76
CA PHE A 39 -4.10 -8.97 3.74
C PHE A 39 -5.28 -9.84 3.32
N ASN A 40 -6.09 -10.29 4.28
CA ASN A 40 -7.33 -10.97 3.96
C ASN A 40 -8.51 -10.02 4.18
N THR A 41 -9.41 -9.94 3.20
CA THR A 41 -10.55 -9.00 3.22
C THR A 41 -11.51 -9.25 4.38
N ILE A 42 -11.55 -10.45 4.98
CA ILE A 42 -12.42 -10.76 6.11
C ILE A 42 -12.00 -10.04 7.41
N PHE A 43 -10.74 -9.59 7.50
CA PHE A 43 -10.19 -8.92 8.68
C PHE A 43 -10.06 -7.40 8.49
N VAL A 44 -10.59 -6.84 7.40
CA VAL A 44 -10.51 -5.41 7.11
C VAL A 44 -11.79 -4.74 7.59
N ASP A 45 -11.69 -3.94 8.66
CA ASP A 45 -12.81 -3.12 9.12
C ASP A 45 -13.06 -1.95 8.16
N SER A 46 -14.36 -1.67 7.94
CA SER A 46 -14.84 -0.62 7.05
C SER A 46 -14.37 0.75 7.54
N ASN A 47 -13.31 1.29 6.91
CA ASN A 47 -13.09 2.71 6.57
C ASN A 47 -11.62 2.97 6.22
N GLN A 48 -10.67 2.45 6.99
CA GLN A 48 -9.22 2.59 6.75
C GLN A 48 -8.44 1.43 7.38
N PHE A 49 -7.55 0.80 6.62
CA PHE A 49 -6.64 -0.21 7.14
C PHE A 49 -5.18 0.23 6.92
N ALA A 50 -4.45 0.39 8.03
CA ALA A 50 -3.02 0.62 7.99
C ALA A 50 -2.34 -0.69 7.57
N LEU A 51 -1.73 -0.70 6.39
CA LEU A 51 -1.26 -1.91 5.75
C LEU A 51 0.03 -2.42 6.41
N ALA A 52 0.99 -1.54 6.67
CA ALA A 52 2.28 -1.91 7.27
C ALA A 52 3.22 -0.69 7.44
N SER A 53 3.94 -0.67 8.56
CA SER A 53 5.25 -0.01 8.66
C SER A 53 6.31 -0.81 7.88
N LYS A 54 7.45 -0.21 7.53
CA LYS A 54 8.49 -0.87 6.71
C LYS A 54 8.88 -2.29 7.20
N ASP A 55 8.91 -2.54 8.50
CA ASP A 55 9.23 -3.85 9.11
C ASP A 55 8.17 -4.92 8.89
N LYS A 56 6.94 -4.52 8.52
CA LYS A 56 5.81 -5.40 8.21
C LYS A 56 5.62 -5.62 6.71
N LEU A 57 6.38 -4.90 5.87
CA LEU A 57 6.37 -5.10 4.43
C LEU A 57 7.21 -6.33 4.06
N ASP A 58 6.77 -7.06 3.06
CA ASP A 58 7.54 -8.16 2.49
C ASP A 58 8.52 -7.63 1.45
N ARG A 59 9.78 -8.06 1.59
CA ARG A 59 10.90 -7.68 0.71
C ARG A 59 11.00 -6.16 0.47
N PRO A 60 11.00 -5.32 1.53
CA PRO A 60 11.10 -3.89 1.35
C PRO A 60 12.45 -3.53 0.72
N SER A 61 12.42 -2.69 -0.29
CA SER A 61 13.62 -2.14 -0.90
C SER A 61 14.48 -1.46 0.17
N SER A 62 15.79 -1.67 0.08
CA SER A 62 16.76 -1.03 0.99
C SER A 62 16.64 0.49 1.00
N ASN A 63 16.12 1.08 -0.08
CA ASN A 63 16.00 2.51 -0.29
C ASN A 63 14.76 3.16 0.35
N LEU A 64 13.85 2.37 0.94
CA LEU A 64 12.69 2.90 1.66
C LEU A 64 13.11 3.46 3.02
N ASP A 65 12.54 4.58 3.44
CA ASP A 65 12.78 5.11 4.79
C ASP A 65 12.24 4.14 5.86
N THR A 66 12.91 4.07 7.01
CA THR A 66 12.40 3.37 8.20
C THR A 66 11.07 3.91 8.72
N SER A 67 10.77 5.20 8.50
CA SER A 67 9.48 5.81 8.85
C SER A 67 8.37 5.49 7.83
N PHE A 68 8.68 4.80 6.73
CA PHE A 68 7.74 4.57 5.65
C PHE A 68 6.53 3.75 6.12
N GLN A 69 5.35 4.28 5.81
CA GLN A 69 4.07 3.66 6.13
C GLN A 69 3.17 3.64 4.90
N VAL A 70 2.41 2.55 4.78
CA VAL A 70 1.39 2.38 3.75
C VAL A 70 0.04 2.21 4.40
N PHE A 71 -0.93 2.96 3.91
CA PHE A 71 -2.33 2.81 4.29
C PHE A 71 -3.14 2.43 3.05
N LEU A 72 -4.04 1.45 3.19
CA LEU A 72 -5.10 1.17 2.24
C LEU A 72 -6.41 1.58 2.87
N SER A 73 -7.05 2.60 2.34
CA SER A 73 -8.46 2.84 2.67
C SER A 73 -9.34 1.89 1.85
N CYS A 74 -10.42 1.40 2.45
CA CYS A 74 -11.48 0.70 1.74
C CYS A 74 -12.76 1.48 2.02
N SER A 75 -13.30 2.15 0.99
CA SER A 75 -14.64 2.73 1.12
C SER A 75 -15.68 1.63 0.93
N THR A 76 -16.77 1.69 1.69
CA THR A 76 -17.97 0.83 1.52
C THR A 76 -18.58 0.89 0.12
N TYR A 77 -18.06 1.75 -0.76
CA TYR A 77 -18.45 1.90 -2.16
C TYR A 77 -17.30 1.69 -3.15
N SER A 78 -16.33 0.84 -2.79
CA SER A 78 -15.28 0.36 -3.68
C SER A 78 -14.25 1.45 -3.98
N SER A 79 -13.38 1.84 -3.08
CA SER A 79 -12.26 2.73 -3.48
C SER A 79 -11.08 2.44 -2.58
N MET A 80 -9.92 2.22 -3.21
CA MET A 80 -8.67 2.06 -2.50
C MET A 80 -7.88 3.36 -2.62
N TYR A 81 -7.29 3.81 -1.52
CA TYR A 81 -6.38 4.95 -1.52
C TYR A 81 -5.09 4.52 -0.89
N LEU A 82 -3.99 4.72 -1.62
CA LEU A 82 -2.67 4.50 -1.07
C LEU A 82 -2.17 5.81 -0.48
N GLN A 83 -1.93 5.86 0.82
CA GLN A 83 -1.24 6.97 1.47
C GLN A 83 0.16 6.52 1.90
N CYS A 84 1.19 7.13 1.33
CA CYS A 84 2.58 6.93 1.72
C CYS A 84 3.05 8.11 2.57
N ALA A 85 3.41 7.90 3.83
CA ALA A 85 4.02 8.93 4.68
C ALA A 85 5.54 8.72 4.78
N SER A 86 6.33 9.77 4.50
CA SER A 86 7.77 9.84 4.78
C SER A 86 8.05 10.57 6.09
#